data_AF-K0SIG5-F1
#
_entry.id   AF-K0SIG5-F1
#
_cell.length_a   1.000
_cell.length_b   1.000
_cell.length_c   1.000
_cell.angle_alpha   90.00
_cell.angle_beta   90.00
_cell.angle_gamma   90.00
#
_symmetry.space_group_name_H-M   'P 1'
#
loop_
_entity.id
_entity.type
_entity.pdbx_description
1 polymer ?
#
loop_
_entity_poly.entity_id
_entity_poly.type
_entity_poly.pdbx_seq_one_letter_code
_entity_poly.pdbx_strand_id
1 'polypeptide(L)' 'MAEDQLRQIFSQSLNPDASSRNAAESQLKSLRTAPGHALSVLRLISTATDSPSDMPVRQAASVHFKNL' A
#
# COMPACT_ATOMS: atom_id res chain seq x y z
N MET A 1 -9.32 -6.98 -4.24
CA MET A 1 -7.86 -7.09 -4.48
C MET A 1 -7.26 -7.94 -3.36
N ALA A 2 -6.28 -8.78 -3.65
CA ALA A 2 -5.60 -9.56 -2.60
C ALA A 2 -4.72 -8.63 -1.75
N GLU A 3 -4.72 -8.83 -0.43
CA GLU A 3 -3.93 -8.01 0.51
C GLU A 3 -2.43 -8.05 0.20
N ASP A 4 -1.93 -9.21 -0.24
CA ASP A 4 -0.53 -9.41 -0.66
C ASP A 4 -0.13 -8.49 -1.82
N GLN A 5 -1.05 -8.23 -2.75
CA GLN A 5 -0.80 -7.34 -3.88
C GLN A 5 -0.64 -5.89 -3.41
N LEU A 6 -1.51 -5.41 -2.51
CA LEU A 6 -1.38 -4.07 -1.95
C LEU A 6 -0.10 -3.94 -1.12
N ARG A 7 0.23 -4.97 -0.32
CA ARG A 7 1.48 -5.03 0.44
C ARG A 7 2.70 -4.89 -0.48
N GLN A 8 2.72 -5.60 -1.60
CA GLN A 8 3.80 -5.50 -2.59
C GLN A 8 3.87 -4.10 -3.22
N ILE A 9 2.74 -3.51 -3.60
CA ILE A 9 2.69 -2.16 -4.19
C ILE A 9 3.24 -1.12 -3.20
N PHE A 10 2.81 -1.16 -1.94
CA PHE A 10 3.32 -0.26 -0.91
C PHE A 10 4.80 -0.51 -0.62
N SER A 11 5.27 -1.77 -0.61
CA SER A 11 6.70 -2.08 -0.51
C SER A 11 7.50 -1.46 -1.67
N GLN A 12 6.99 -1.55 -2.91
CA GLN A 12 7.63 -0.95 -4.08
C GLN A 12 7.63 0.58 -4.04
N SER A 13 6.62 1.20 -3.44
CA SER A 13 6.59 2.67 -3.25
C SER A 13 7.68 3.19 -2.30
N LEU A 14 8.25 2.30 -1.48
CA LEU A 14 9.35 2.60 -0.55
C LEU A 14 10.73 2.21 -1.10
N ASN A 15 10.78 1.66 -2.32
CA ASN A 15 12.03 1.19 -2.93
C ASN A 15 12.96 2.38 -3.26
N PRO A 16 14.29 2.29 -3.06
CA PRO A 16 15.21 3.35 -3.48
C PRO A 16 15.20 3.63 -4.99
N ASP A 17 14.86 2.63 -5.82
CA ASP A 17 14.78 2.78 -7.27
C ASP A 17 13.59 3.65 -7.70
N ALA A 18 13.87 4.71 -8.46
CA ALA A 18 12.88 5.69 -8.89
C ALA A 18 11.84 5.08 -9.85
N SER A 19 12.26 4.16 -10.72
CA SER A 19 11.36 3.48 -11.66
C SER A 19 10.32 2.64 -10.92
N SER A 20 10.77 1.89 -9.92
CA SER A 20 9.93 1.06 -9.06
C SER A 20 8.92 1.88 -8.26
N ARG A 21 9.35 3.02 -7.69
CA ARG A 21 8.43 3.93 -6.96
C ARG A 21 7.38 4.53 -7.88
N ASN A 22 7.78 5.06 -9.03
CA ASN A 22 6.86 5.68 -9.98
C ASN A 22 5.81 4.69 -10.49
N ALA A 23 6.21 3.44 -10.76
CA ALA A 23 5.28 2.39 -11.15
C ALA A 23 4.25 2.09 -10.04
N ALA A 24 4.71 1.95 -8.79
CA ALA A 24 3.84 1.72 -7.64
C ALA A 24 2.87 2.89 -7.41
N GLU A 25 3.34 4.13 -7.50
CA GLU A 25 2.48 5.32 -7.38
C GLU A 25 1.41 5.39 -8.48
N SER A 26 1.77 5.08 -9.72
CA SER A 26 0.80 5.02 -10.82
C SER A 26 -0.29 3.98 -10.56
N GLN A 27 0.09 2.81 -10.02
CA GLN A 27 -0.88 1.78 -9.64
C GLN A 27 -1.78 2.27 -8.50
N LEU A 28 -1.23 2.85 -7.42
CA LEU A 28 -2.01 3.39 -6.31
C LEU A 28 -3.00 4.49 -6.76
N LYS A 29 -2.60 5.36 -7.69
CA LYS A 29 -3.47 6.38 -8.28
C LYS A 29 -4.63 5.75 -9.06
N SER A 30 -4.35 4.73 -9.87
CA SER A 30 -5.38 4.03 -10.64
C SER A 30 -6.40 3.29 -9.77
N LEU A 31 -5.95 2.77 -8.62
CA LEU A 31 -6.78 2.01 -7.68
C LEU A 31 -7.60 2.88 -6.74
N ARG A 32 -7.29 4.18 -6.64
CA ARG A 32 -7.99 5.11 -5.74
C ARG A 32 -9.51 5.10 -5.92
N THR A 33 -9.98 5.00 -7.17
CA THR A 33 -11.41 4.99 -7.50
C THR A 33 -12.01 3.59 -7.57
N ALA A 34 -11.20 2.55 -7.37
CA ALA A 34 -11.66 1.18 -7.44
C ALA A 34 -12.55 0.84 -6.22
N PRO A 35 -13.71 0.19 -6.44
CA PRO A 35 -14.60 -0.18 -5.34
C PRO A 35 -13.90 -1.13 -4.37
N GLY A 36 -14.00 -0.83 -3.07
CA GLY A 36 -13.38 -1.63 -2.02
C GLY A 36 -11.87 -1.41 -1.83
N HIS A 37 -11.24 -0.48 -2.56
CA HIS A 37 -9.82 -0.13 -2.37
C HIS A 37 -9.57 0.39 -0.95
N ALA A 38 -10.35 1.38 -0.49
CA ALA A 38 -10.24 1.93 0.85
C ALA A 38 -10.33 0.85 1.95
N LEU A 39 -11.29 -0.08 1.82
CA LEU A 39 -11.45 -1.18 2.76
C LEU A 39 -10.27 -2.17 2.72
N SER A 40 -9.72 -2.42 1.52
CA SER A 40 -8.55 -3.29 1.35
C SER A 40 -7.29 -2.67 1.97
N VAL A 41 -7.11 -1.36 1.83
CA VAL A 41 -6.03 -0.61 2.50
C VAL A 41 -6.23 -0.63 4.02
N LEU A 42 -7.45 -0.46 4.52
CA LEU A 42 -7.76 -0.53 5.95
C LEU A 42 -7.43 -1.91 6.54
N ARG A 43 -7.77 -3.00 5.81
CA ARG A 43 -7.40 -4.36 6.19
C ARG A 43 -5.89 -4.48 6.36
N LEU A 44 -5.11 -4.07 5.35
CA LEU A 44 -3.64 -4.08 5.39
C LEU A 44 -3.08 -3.30 6.60
N ILE A 45 -3.66 -2.15 6.94
CA ILE A 45 -3.25 -1.36 8.13
C ILE A 45 -3.53 -2.13 9.42
N SER A 46 -4.70 -2.78 9.49
CA SER A 46 -5.18 -3.53 10.65
C SER A 46 -4.53 -4.90 10.83
N THR A 47 -3.88 -5.45 9.79
CA THR A 47 -3.20 -6.74 9.87
C THR A 47 -2.08 -6.64 10.91
N ALA A 48 -2.31 -7.28 12.05
CA ALA A 48 -1.30 -7.47 13.08
C ALA A 48 -0.38 -8.59 12.64
N THR A 49 0.71 -8.24 11.94
CA THR A 49 1.81 -9.18 11.72
C THR A 49 2.89 -8.94 12.77
N ASP A 50 3.37 -10.01 13.40
CA ASP A 50 4.52 -9.99 14.34
C ASP A 50 5.86 -9.65 13.64
N SER A 51 5.83 -9.34 12.34
CA SER A 51 7.01 -9.00 11.55
C SER A 51 7.24 -7.49 11.53
N PRO A 52 8.30 -6.97 12.20
CA PRO A 52 8.61 -5.55 12.22
C PRO A 52 8.91 -4.98 10.80
N SER A 53 9.26 -5.83 9.84
CA SER A 53 9.45 -5.48 8.43
C SER A 53 8.18 -4.99 7.72
N ASP A 54 7.00 -5.25 8.27
CA ASP A 54 5.72 -4.78 7.70
C ASP A 54 5.33 -3.37 8.18
N MET A 55 5.98 -2.86 9.23
CA MET A 55 5.64 -1.55 9.80
C MET A 55 5.75 -0.40 8.78
N PRO A 56 6.81 -0.30 7.94
CA PRO A 56 6.90 0.74 6.92
C PRO A 56 5.76 0.68 5.90
N VAL A 57 5.38 -0.53 5.47
CA VAL A 57 4.27 -0.75 4.53
C VAL A 57 2.94 -0.29 5.14
N ARG A 58 2.69 -0.62 6.41
CA ARG A 58 1.47 -0.20 7.13
C ARG A 58 1.43 1.31 7.36
N GLN A 59 2.57 1.94 7.63
CA GLN A 59 2.66 3.40 7.74
C GLN A 59 2.35 4.08 6.41
N ALA A 60 2.95 3.63 5.31
CA ALA A 60 2.67 4.14 3.97
C ALA A 60 1.20 3.96 3.59
N ALA A 61 0.62 2.78 3.89
CA ALA A 61 -0.79 2.50 3.70
C ALA A 61 -1.70 3.44 4.52
N SER A 62 -1.33 3.75 5.77
CA SER A 62 -2.07 4.69 6.63
C SER A 62 -2.04 6.12 6.08
N VAL A 63 -0.89 6.58 5.60
CA VAL A 63 -0.76 7.90 4.94
C VAL A 63 -1.59 7.93 3.67
N HIS A 64 -1.52 6.89 2.84
CA HIS A 64 -2.33 6.78 1.62
C HIS A 64 -3.82 6.80 1.93
N PHE A 65 -4.27 6.03 2.93
CA PHE A 65 -5.67 5.97 3.37
C PHE A 65 -6.21 7.34 3.79
N LYS A 66 -5.41 8.14 4.52
CA LYS A 66 -5.78 9.51 4.90
C LYS A 66 -5.95 10.46 3.71
N ASN A 67 -5.32 10.14 2.58
CA ASN A 67 -5.31 10.96 1.36
C ASN A 67 -6.24 10.41 0.25
N LEU A 68 -7.00 9.34 0.53
CA LEU A 68 -7.97 8.76 -0.41
C LEU A 68 -9.08 9.74 -0.78
#